data_AF-A0A819UW81-F1
#
_entry.id   AF-A0A819UW81-F1
#
_cell.length_a   1.000
_cell.length_b   1.000
_cell.length_c   1.000
_cell.angle_alpha   90.00
_cell.angle_beta   90.00
_cell.angle_gamma   90.00
#
_symmetry.space_group_name_H-M   'P 1'
#
loop_
_entity.id
_entity.type
_entity.pdbx_description
1 polymer ?
#
loop_
_entity_poly.entity_id
_entity_poly.type
_entity_poly.pdbx_seq_one_letter_code
_entity_poly.pdbx_strand_id
1 'polypeptide(L)'
;MQNLQRLSSLVKYQAIALQDSRTLWHRAIILDAEANLSNVCVYFVDIGHKERILINNIYELPIEFESKPAFSIPCCLYNVCPIDGNERSIWKLDDKVYDEFIRLMVNTVNCTVCSK
;
A
#
# COMPACT_ATOMS: atom_id res chain seq x y z
N MET A 1 12.93 -20.69 -9.40
CA MET A 1 12.82 -19.40 -8.70
C MET A 1 14.01 -18.56 -9.13
N GLN A 2 13.78 -17.36 -9.67
CA GLN A 2 14.88 -16.43 -9.92
C GLN A 2 15.57 -16.09 -8.60
N ASN A 3 16.91 -16.00 -8.60
CA ASN A 3 17.68 -15.56 -7.45
C ASN A 3 17.48 -14.04 -7.26
N LEU A 4 16.48 -13.66 -6.48
CA LEU A 4 16.25 -12.26 -6.14
C LEU A 4 17.37 -11.76 -5.23
N GLN A 5 17.97 -10.63 -5.61
CA GLN A 5 19.03 -10.00 -4.83
C GLN A 5 18.43 -9.09 -3.77
N ARG A 6 18.95 -9.15 -2.54
CA ARG A 6 18.59 -8.19 -1.48
C ARG A 6 19.22 -6.84 -1.78
N LEU A 7 18.47 -5.77 -1.57
CA LEU A 7 19.01 -4.42 -1.74
C LEU A 7 20.05 -4.11 -0.65
N SER A 8 21.18 -3.55 -1.07
CA SER A 8 22.27 -3.10 -0.19
C SER A 8 22.11 -1.65 0.27
N SER A 9 21.33 -0.86 -0.46
CA SER A 9 20.99 0.52 -0.15
C SER A 9 19.54 0.79 -0.54
N LEU A 10 18.89 1.69 0.18
CA LEU A 10 17.49 2.04 -0.03
C LEU A 10 17.40 3.45 -0.61
N VAL A 11 16.73 3.58 -1.75
CA VAL A 11 16.50 4.86 -2.42
C VAL A 11 15.02 5.21 -2.37
N LYS A 12 14.71 6.47 -2.05
CA LYS A 12 13.31 6.95 -2.02
C LYS A 12 12.69 6.78 -3.40
N TYR A 13 11.47 6.26 -3.44
CA TYR A 13 10.70 5.92 -4.64
C TYR A 13 11.25 4.75 -5.48
N GLN A 14 12.26 4.03 -4.99
CA GLN A 14 12.71 2.80 -5.64
C GLN A 14 11.63 1.73 -5.58
N ALA A 15 11.38 1.07 -6.71
CA ALA A 15 10.51 -0.09 -6.80
C ALA A 15 11.22 -1.33 -6.23
N ILE A 16 10.49 -2.10 -5.44
CA ILE A 16 11.01 -3.25 -4.70
C ILE A 16 10.04 -4.42 -4.76
N ALA A 17 10.60 -5.62 -4.60
CA ALA A 17 9.85 -6.82 -4.25
C ALA A 17 9.97 -7.07 -2.74
N LEU A 18 8.86 -7.41 -2.09
CA LEU A 18 8.82 -7.77 -0.68
C LEU A 18 8.17 -9.12 -0.48
N GLN A 19 8.74 -9.94 0.40
CA GLN A 19 8.11 -11.17 0.86
C GLN A 19 7.52 -11.00 2.27
N ASP A 20 6.22 -11.29 2.42
CA ASP A 20 5.53 -11.22 3.70
C ASP A 20 5.74 -12.49 4.55
N SER A 21 5.22 -12.48 5.79
CA SER A 21 5.31 -13.62 6.72
C SER A 21 4.55 -14.87 6.25
N ARG A 22 3.67 -14.73 5.26
CA ARG A 22 2.92 -15.82 4.61
C ARG A 22 3.62 -16.29 3.33
N THR A 23 4.84 -15.83 3.08
CA THR A 23 5.66 -16.17 1.90
C THR A 23 5.12 -15.62 0.58
N LEU A 24 4.16 -14.70 0.62
CA LEU A 24 3.63 -14.04 -0.57
C LEU A 24 4.53 -12.87 -0.99
N TRP A 25 4.65 -12.69 -2.30
CA TRP A 25 5.41 -11.60 -2.91
C TRP A 25 4.52 -10.42 -3.26
N HIS A 26 5.03 -9.24 -2.97
CA HIS A 26 4.35 -7.98 -3.21
C HIS A 26 5.26 -7.00 -3.93
N ARG A 27 4.69 -6.18 -4.82
CA ARG A 27 5.38 -5.01 -5.37
C ARG A 27 5.12 -3.82 -4.48
N ALA A 28 6.17 -3.07 -4.18
CA ALA A 28 6.05 -1.84 -3.41
C ALA A 28 7.02 -0.77 -3.92
N ILE A 29 6.80 0.47 -3.48
CA ILE A 29 7.75 1.57 -3.64
C ILE A 29 8.18 2.07 -2.26
N ILE A 30 9.45 2.41 -2.13
CA ILE A 30 10.00 3.01 -0.91
C ILE A 30 9.49 4.46 -0.77
N LEU A 31 8.89 4.81 0.37
CA LEU A 31 8.40 6.16 0.63
C LEU A 31 9.35 7.01 1.47
N ASP A 32 10.19 6.37 2.26
CA ASP A 32 11.17 6.98 3.15
C ASP A 32 12.49 6.25 3.00
N ALA A 33 13.61 6.96 3.01
CA ALA A 33 14.93 6.40 2.71
C ALA A 33 15.94 6.62 3.84
N GLU A 34 15.46 6.86 5.06
CA GLU A 34 16.32 6.92 6.25
C GLU A 34 16.99 5.54 6.50
N ALA A 35 18.14 5.34 5.84
CA ALA A 35 18.93 4.09 5.86
C ALA A 35 19.44 3.70 7.26
N ASN A 36 19.33 4.61 8.23
CA ASN A 36 19.75 4.40 9.62
C ASN A 36 18.68 3.68 10.46
N LEU A 37 17.49 3.45 9.90
CA LEU A 37 16.39 2.79 10.58
C LEU A 37 16.31 1.30 10.21
N SER A 38 15.99 0.46 11.20
CA SER A 38 15.75 -0.98 10.99
C SER A 38 14.46 -1.27 10.19
N ASN A 39 13.68 -0.23 9.91
CA ASN A 39 12.42 -0.29 9.20
C ASN A 39 12.30 0.84 8.18
N VAL A 40 11.45 0.63 7.18
CA VAL A 40 11.21 1.59 6.11
C VAL A 40 9.72 1.67 5.81
N CYS A 41 9.24 2.86 5.45
CA CYS A 41 7.87 3.03 4.99
C CYS A 41 7.79 2.72 3.49
N VAL A 42 6.85 1.85 3.11
CA VAL A 42 6.61 1.46 1.72
C VAL A 42 5.15 1.66 1.35
N TYR A 43 4.88 1.77 0.05
CA TYR A 43 3.53 1.73 -0.51
C TYR A 43 3.37 0.50 -1.38
N PHE A 44 2.41 -0.36 -1.04
CA PHE A 44 2.08 -1.55 -1.81
C PHE A 44 1.26 -1.16 -3.04
N VAL A 45 1.90 -1.12 -4.21
CA VAL A 45 1.30 -0.55 -5.43
C VAL A 45 0.11 -1.36 -5.96
N ASP A 46 0.02 -2.64 -5.59
CA ASP A 46 -1.06 -3.53 -6.03
C ASP A 46 -2.23 -3.61 -5.04
N ILE A 47 -2.06 -3.08 -3.84
CA ILE A 47 -3.07 -3.12 -2.76
C ILE A 47 -3.57 -1.72 -2.43
N GLY A 48 -2.70 -0.71 -2.54
CA GLY A 48 -3.05 0.70 -2.35
C GLY A 48 -2.86 1.23 -0.93
N HIS A 49 -2.14 0.51 -0.06
CA HIS A 49 -1.89 0.93 1.33
C HIS A 49 -0.40 1.13 1.63
N LYS A 50 -0.12 1.84 2.73
CA LYS A 50 1.23 2.10 3.24
C LYS A 50 1.47 1.27 4.49
N GLU A 51 2.69 0.78 4.65
CA GLU A 51 3.10 0.05 5.86
C GLU A 51 4.56 0.36 6.19
N ARG A 52 4.92 0.21 7.47
CA ARG A 52 6.32 0.26 7.93
C ARG A 52 6.81 -1.16 8.15
N ILE A 53 7.80 -1.56 7.36
CA ILE A 53 8.30 -2.94 7.27
C ILE A 53 9.75 -3.02 7.73
N LEU A 54 10.21 -4.22 8.11
CA LEU A 54 11.63 -4.46 8.33
C LEU A 54 12.39 -4.51 7.00
N ILE A 55 13.59 -3.91 6.97
CA ILE A 55 14.44 -3.89 5.76
C ILE A 55 14.91 -5.28 5.32
N ASN A 56 14.78 -6.29 6.19
CA ASN A 56 15.33 -7.62 5.94
C ASN A 56 14.68 -8.36 4.77
N ASN A 57 13.44 -8.02 4.42
CA ASN A 57 12.64 -8.72 3.42
C ASN A 57 12.48 -7.92 2.12
N ILE A 58 13.43 -7.03 1.80
CA ILE A 58 13.40 -6.18 0.61
C ILE A 58 14.38 -6.70 -0.44
N TYR A 59 13.89 -6.83 -1.66
CA TYR A 59 14.62 -7.37 -2.81
C TYR A 59 14.46 -6.45 -4.02
N GLU A 60 15.40 -6.56 -4.95
CA GLU A 60 15.26 -5.96 -6.28
C GLU A 60 14.00 -6.48 -6.96
N LEU A 61 13.22 -5.57 -7.56
CA LEU A 61 12.06 -5.95 -8.35
C LEU A 61 12.52 -6.40 -9.74
N PRO A 62 12.19 -7.63 -10.20
CA PRO A 62 12.53 -8.05 -11.56
C PRO A 62 11.86 -7.15 -12.60
N ILE A 63 12.58 -6.88 -13.69
CA ILE A 63 12.15 -5.97 -14.75
C ILE A 63 10.80 -6.38 -15.38
N GLU A 64 10.51 -7.69 -15.47
CA GLU A 64 9.23 -8.18 -15.97
C GLU A 64 8.04 -7.73 -15.12
N PHE A 65 8.23 -7.52 -13.82
CA PHE A 65 7.22 -7.07 -12.88
C PHE A 65 7.21 -5.55 -12.73
N GLU A 66 8.36 -4.89 -12.91
CA GLU A 66 8.42 -3.42 -12.94
C GLU A 66 7.63 -2.84 -14.12
N SER A 67 7.67 -3.52 -15.28
CA SER A 67 6.91 -3.11 -16.47
C SER A 67 5.38 -3.18 -16.33
N LYS A 68 4.86 -3.82 -15.28
CA LYS A 68 3.40 -3.95 -15.08
C LYS A 68 2.85 -2.68 -14.42
N PRO A 69 1.67 -2.19 -14.83
CA PRO A 69 1.04 -1.06 -14.14
C PRO A 69 0.70 -1.44 -12.69
N ALA A 70 0.64 -0.46 -11.79
CA ALA A 70 0.07 -0.67 -10.45
C ALA A 70 -1.37 -1.20 -10.57
N PHE A 71 -1.74 -2.19 -9.76
CA PHE A 71 -3.10 -2.76 -9.81
C PHE A 71 -4.08 -2.05 -8.89
N SER A 72 -3.61 -1.23 -7.95
CA SER A 72 -4.47 -0.37 -7.15
C SER A 72 -4.72 0.97 -7.84
N ILE A 73 -5.97 1.43 -7.77
CA ILE A 73 -6.38 2.74 -8.29
C ILE A 73 -6.84 3.59 -7.10
N PRO A 74 -6.17 4.71 -6.81
CA PRO A 74 -6.62 5.61 -5.76
C PRO A 74 -7.95 6.25 -6.17
N CYS A 75 -8.95 6.14 -5.32
CA CYS A 75 -10.26 6.72 -5.53
C CYS A 75 -10.83 7.27 -4.22
N CYS A 76 -11.84 8.12 -4.34
CA CYS A 76 -12.64 8.60 -3.22
C CYS A 76 -14.12 8.56 -3.61
N LEU A 77 -14.99 8.43 -2.61
CA LEU A 77 -16.42 8.58 -2.83
C LEU A 77 -16.74 10.05 -3.12
N TYR A 78 -17.45 10.28 -4.21
CA TYR A 78 -17.93 11.61 -4.57
C TYR A 78 -19.14 12.00 -3.70
N ASN A 79 -19.19 13.27 -3.28
CA ASN A 79 -20.33 13.88 -2.59
C ASN A 79 -20.71 13.24 -1.24
N VAL A 80 -19.71 12.77 -0.48
CA VAL A 80 -19.87 12.30 0.90
C VAL A 80 -18.87 12.98 1.83
N CYS A 81 -19.26 13.23 3.08
CA CYS A 81 -18.40 13.78 4.13
C CYS A 81 -18.75 13.14 5.48
N PRO A 82 -17.83 13.18 6.47
CA PRO A 82 -18.11 12.76 7.83
C PRO A 82 -19.34 13.48 8.41
N ILE A 83 -20.12 12.79 9.25
CA ILE A 83 -21.43 13.26 9.75
C ILE A 83 -21.32 14.55 10.56
N ASP A 84 -20.19 14.75 11.24
CA ASP A 84 -19.87 15.97 11.99
C ASP A 84 -19.53 17.17 11.10
N GLY A 85 -19.55 17.00 9.76
CA GLY A 85 -19.76 18.05 8.78
C GLY A 85 -18.63 19.06 8.59
N ASN A 86 -17.52 18.92 9.32
CA ASN A 86 -16.39 19.82 9.19
C ASN A 86 -15.40 19.27 8.15
N GLU A 87 -14.82 20.14 7.32
CA GLU A 87 -13.79 19.75 6.33
C GLU A 87 -12.53 19.12 6.96
N ARG A 88 -12.37 19.28 8.28
CA ARG A 88 -11.29 18.69 9.08
C ARG A 88 -11.69 17.39 9.78
N SER A 89 -12.94 17.00 9.67
CA SER A 89 -13.42 15.77 10.29
C SER A 89 -12.78 14.56 9.61
N ILE A 90 -12.43 13.59 10.45
CA ILE A 90 -11.77 12.37 10.03
C ILE A 90 -12.83 11.29 10.09
N TRP A 91 -12.97 10.50 9.02
CA TRP A 91 -13.78 9.28 9.04
C TRP A 91 -13.28 8.39 10.18
N LYS A 92 -14.17 8.07 11.11
CA LYS A 92 -13.84 7.17 12.20
C LYS A 92 -14.05 5.74 11.74
N LEU A 93 -13.28 4.82 12.30
CA LEU A 93 -13.36 3.41 11.93
C LEU A 93 -14.74 2.79 12.25
N ASP A 94 -15.45 3.36 13.23
CA ASP A 94 -16.80 2.98 13.62
C ASP A 94 -17.91 3.74 12.86
N ASP A 95 -17.55 4.60 11.89
CA ASP A 95 -18.55 5.23 11.02
C ASP A 95 -19.16 4.17 10.10
N LYS A 96 -20.50 4.05 10.16
CA LYS A 96 -21.30 3.13 9.31
C LYS A 96 -21.05 3.28 7.80
N VAL A 97 -20.51 4.42 7.37
CA VAL A 97 -20.11 4.67 5.99
C VAL A 97 -19.01 3.72 5.52
N TYR A 98 -18.14 3.24 6.42
CA TYR A 98 -17.09 2.30 6.10
C TYR A 98 -17.71 0.95 5.74
N ASP A 99 -18.58 0.43 6.61
CA ASP A 99 -19.32 -0.82 6.38
C ASP A 99 -20.18 -0.75 5.11
N GLU A 100 -20.87 0.37 4.91
CA GLU A 100 -21.72 0.57 3.75
C GLU A 100 -20.90 0.66 2.45
N PHE A 101 -19.75 1.33 2.48
CA PHE A 101 -18.85 1.37 1.34
C PHE A 101 -18.30 -0.02 1.02
N ILE A 102 -17.81 -0.75 2.03
CA ILE A 102 -17.35 -2.14 1.83
C ILE A 102 -18.48 -2.99 1.25
N ARG A 103 -19.70 -2.89 1.78
CA ARG A 103 -20.88 -3.60 1.26
C ARG A 103 -21.16 -3.29 -0.21
N LEU A 104 -21.06 -2.02 -0.61
CA LEU A 104 -21.28 -1.58 -1.99
C LEU A 104 -20.17 -2.08 -2.93
N MET A 105 -18.92 -2.08 -2.47
CA MET A 105 -17.77 -2.49 -3.26
C MET A 105 -17.70 -4.00 -3.51
N VAL A 106 -18.10 -4.83 -2.54
CA VAL A 106 -18.00 -6.31 -2.58
C VAL A 106 -18.72 -6.93 -3.79
N ASN A 107 -19.65 -6.22 -4.45
CA ASN A 107 -20.38 -6.73 -5.61
C ASN A 107 -19.92 -6.14 -6.96
N THR A 108 -18.95 -5.22 -6.99
CA THR A 108 -18.54 -4.57 -8.25
C THR A 108 -17.04 -4.44 -8.45
N VAL A 109 -16.23 -4.27 -7.39
CA VAL A 109 -14.76 -4.12 -7.52
C VAL A 109 -14.04 -4.61 -6.25
N ASN A 110 -12.97 -5.39 -6.39
CA ASN A 110 -12.07 -5.72 -5.28
C ASN A 110 -11.31 -4.47 -4.84
N CYS A 111 -11.78 -3.79 -3.80
CA CYS A 111 -11.14 -2.59 -3.25
C CYS A 111 -10.93 -2.70 -1.74
N THR A 112 -9.90 -2.02 -1.25
CA THR A 112 -9.57 -1.91 0.19
C THR A 112 -9.63 -0.44 0.58
N VAL A 113 -10.37 -0.11 1.64
CA VAL A 113 -10.38 1.26 2.19
C VAL A 113 -9.14 1.47 3.03
N CYS A 114 -8.42 2.56 2.78
CA CYS A 114 -7.28 2.97 3.59
C CYS A 114 -7.62 4.31 4.26
N SER A 115 -7.68 4.35 5.59
CA SER A 115 -7.76 5.63 6.32
C SER A 115 -6.42 6.37 6.19
N LYS A 116 -6.47 7.70 6.12
CA LYS A 116 -5.27 8.56 6.21
C LYS A 116 -4.76 8.65 7.63
#